data_AF-A0A3B0UKC0-F1
#
_entry.id   AF-A0A3B0UKC0-F1
#
_cell.length_a   1.000
_cell.length_b   1.000
_cell.length_c   1.000
_cell.angle_alpha   90.00
_cell.angle_beta   90.00
_cell.angle_gamma   90.00
#
_symmetry.space_group_name_H-M   'P 1'
#
loop_
_entity.id
_entity.type
_entity.pdbx_description
1 polymer ?
#
loop_
_entity_poly.entity_id
_entity_poly.type
_entity_poly.pdbx_seq_one_letter_code
_entity_poly.pdbx_strand_id
1 'polypeptide(L)' 'YDFFMFTKPNIDLTTSLVAYPSFTVKKRIRAEYNFRVRWEVFSSFTLNFKYYFTYDNKPPAVDALTFDYGINASIGYTF' A
#
# COMPACT_ATOMS: atom_id res chain seq x y z
N TYR A 1 4.31 40.29 -12.68
CA TYR A 1 4.47 39.46 -11.48
C TYR A 1 3.63 38.23 -11.73
N ASP A 2 4.26 37.12 -12.12
CA ASP A 2 3.56 35.87 -12.34
C ASP A 2 3.38 35.18 -10.99
N PHE A 3 2.20 35.36 -10.42
CA PHE A 3 1.78 34.68 -9.21
C PHE A 3 1.06 33.40 -9.61
N PHE A 4 1.79 32.29 -9.61
CA PHE A 4 1.21 30.97 -9.80
C PHE A 4 0.94 30.33 -8.44
N MET A 5 -0.34 30.27 -8.05
CA MET A 5 -0.78 29.64 -6.81
C MET A 5 -1.33 28.25 -7.11
N PHE A 6 -0.60 27.22 -6.72
CA PHE A 6 -1.02 25.81 -6.86
C PHE A 6 -2.11 25.51 -5.84
N THR A 7 -3.37 25.79 -6.18
CA THR A 7 -4.46 25.75 -5.19
C THR A 7 -4.75 24.36 -4.62
N LYS A 8 -4.38 23.25 -5.29
CA LYS A 8 -4.58 21.88 -4.78
C LYS A 8 -3.66 20.86 -5.46
N PRO A 9 -2.78 20.17 -4.73
CA PRO A 9 -2.62 18.75 -4.96
C PRO A 9 -3.59 18.00 -4.04
N ASN A 10 -4.46 17.18 -4.62
CA ASN A 10 -5.24 16.22 -3.84
C ASN A 10 -4.31 15.04 -3.50
N ILE A 11 -3.94 14.94 -2.22
CA ILE A 11 -3.13 13.84 -1.70
C ILE A 11 -4.00 12.97 -0.80
N ASP A 12 -4.14 11.71 -1.16
CA ASP A 12 -4.77 10.66 -0.36
C ASP A 12 -3.69 9.71 0.15
N LEU A 13 -3.57 9.62 1.47
CA LEU A 13 -2.67 8.69 2.14
C LEU A 13 -3.51 7.73 2.97
N THR A 14 -3.33 6.44 2.71
CA THR A 14 -3.95 5.36 3.47
C THR A 14 -2.87 4.44 4.02
N THR A 15 -2.94 4.13 5.31
CA THR A 15 -2.08 3.13 5.96
C THR A 15 -2.93 2.20 6.81
N SER A 16 -2.57 0.93 6.87
CA SER A 16 -3.26 -0.07 7.68
C SER A 16 -2.29 -1.14 8.15
N LEU A 17 -2.41 -1.56 9.40
CA LEU A 17 -1.71 -2.70 9.98
C LEU A 17 -2.75 -3.60 10.66
N VAL A 18 -2.82 -4.86 10.25
CA VAL A 18 -3.77 -5.84 10.78
C VAL A 18 -3.03 -7.11 11.16
N ALA A 19 -3.36 -7.70 12.31
CA ALA A 19 -2.82 -8.97 12.76
C ALA A 19 -3.94 -10.02 12.86
N TYR A 20 -3.64 -11.25 12.41
CA TYR A 20 -4.57 -12.37 12.37
C TYR A 20 -3.97 -13.55 13.17
N PRO A 21 -4.39 -13.75 14.43
CA PRO A 21 -4.10 -14.98 15.15
C PRO A 21 -4.92 -16.14 14.58
N SER A 22 -4.37 -17.35 14.57
CA SER A 22 -5.10 -18.53 14.08
C SER A 22 -5.69 -19.36 15.21
N PHE A 23 -6.99 -19.71 15.08
CA PHE A 23 -7.68 -20.64 15.98
C PHE A 23 -7.55 -22.10 15.56
N THR A 24 -7.29 -22.37 14.28
CA THR A 24 -7.21 -23.74 13.73
C THR A 24 -5.76 -24.22 13.61
N VAL A 25 -4.81 -23.32 13.31
CA VAL A 25 -3.39 -23.65 13.21
C VAL A 25 -2.66 -23.15 14.45
N LYS A 26 -2.37 -24.07 15.37
CA LYS A 26 -1.76 -23.75 16.66
C LYS A 26 -0.48 -22.93 16.49
N LYS A 27 -0.40 -21.79 17.20
CA LYS A 27 0.72 -20.83 17.18
C LYS A 27 0.98 -20.13 15.84
N ARG A 28 0.06 -20.19 14.87
CA ARG A 28 0.17 -19.37 13.65
C ARG A 28 -0.31 -17.95 13.94
N ILE A 29 0.49 -16.98 13.53
CA ILE A 29 0.19 -15.55 13.57
C ILE A 29 0.55 -14.99 12.21
N ARG A 30 -0.37 -14.22 11.64
CA ARG A 30 -0.16 -13.46 10.42
C ARG A 30 -0.27 -11.98 10.69
N ALA A 31 0.43 -11.17 9.92
CA ALA A 31 0.25 -9.73 9.91
C ALA A 31 0.28 -9.19 8.47
N GLU A 32 -0.50 -8.16 8.21
CA GLU A 32 -0.57 -7.48 6.93
C GLU A 32 -0.44 -5.98 7.15
N TYR A 33 0.50 -5.37 6.46
CA TYR A 33 0.70 -3.94 6.43
C TYR A 33 0.50 -3.45 4.99
N ASN A 34 -0.33 -2.42 4.84
CA ASN A 34 -0.56 -1.78 3.56
C ASN A 34 -0.35 -0.27 3.70
N PHE A 35 0.31 0.30 2.71
CA PHE A 35 0.54 1.73 2.60
C PHE A 35 0.22 2.15 1.16
N ARG A 36 -0.56 3.22 1.00
CA ARG A 36 -0.93 3.78 -0.29
C ARG A 36 -0.84 5.29 -0.22
N VAL A 37 -0.25 5.86 -1.27
CA VAL A 37 -0.29 7.29 -1.54
C VAL A 37 -0.83 7.48 -2.95
N ARG A 38 -1.81 8.36 -3.08
CA ARG A 38 -2.28 8.86 -4.36
C ARG A 38 -2.11 10.37 -4.34
N TRP A 39 -1.42 10.90 -5.34
CA TRP A 39 -1.13 12.32 -5.46
C TRP A 39 -1.55 12.83 -6.84
N GLU A 40 -2.53 13.72 -6.87
CA GLU A 40 -2.86 14.51 -8.06
C GLU A 40 -1.86 15.67 -8.19
N VAL A 41 -0.92 15.56 -9.14
CA VAL A 41 0.22 16.49 -9.26
C VAL A 41 -0.16 17.73 -10.04
N PHE A 42 -0.97 17.59 -11.09
CA PHE A 42 -1.60 18.69 -11.85
C PHE A 42 -2.90 18.17 -12.46
N SER A 43 -3.78 19.07 -12.95
CA SER A 43 -5.16 18.75 -13.35
C SER A 43 -5.25 17.42 -14.11
N SER A 44 -5.94 16.46 -13.49
CA SER A 44 -6.18 15.12 -14.04
C SER A 44 -4.99 14.17 -14.14
N PHE A 45 -3.77 14.57 -13.76
CA PHE A 45 -2.58 13.71 -13.68
C PHE A 45 -2.33 13.23 -12.25
N THR A 46 -2.29 11.91 -12.07
CA THR A 46 -2.17 11.25 -10.78
C THR A 46 -0.93 10.35 -10.71
N LEU A 47 -0.15 10.48 -9.65
CA LEU A 47 0.86 9.50 -9.22
C LEU A 47 0.25 8.60 -8.14
N ASN A 48 0.45 7.30 -8.24
CA ASN A 48 0.01 6.33 -7.25
C ASN A 48 1.21 5.50 -6.81
N PHE A 49 1.35 5.36 -5.49
CA PHE A 49 2.31 4.48 -4.84
C PHE A 49 1.56 3.54 -3.91
N LYS A 50 1.91 2.26 -3.96
CA LYS A 50 1.40 1.22 -3.07
C LYS A 50 2.56 0.37 -2.58
N TYR A 51 2.58 0.12 -1.28
CA TYR A 51 3.44 -0.84 -0.65
C TYR A 51 2.58 -1.80 0.15
N TYR A 52 2.86 -3.09 0.03
CA TYR A 52 2.29 -4.12 0.89
C TYR A 52 3.41 -4.92 1.52
N PHE A 53 3.16 -5.40 2.72
CA PHE A 53 3.99 -6.32 3.45
C PHE A 53 3.10 -7.30 4.19
N THR A 54 3.46 -8.57 4.13
CA THR A 54 2.78 -9.65 4.82
C THR A 54 3.79 -10.48 5.58
N TYR A 55 3.37 -10.93 6.74
CA TYR A 55 4.10 -11.85 7.58
C TYR A 55 3.20 -13.04 7.89
N ASP A 56 3.74 -14.25 7.76
CA ASP A 56 3.11 -15.48 8.21
C ASP A 56 4.18 -16.41 8.78
N ASN A 57 4.14 -16.67 10.08
CA ASN A 57 5.13 -17.55 10.71
C ASN A 57 4.92 -19.04 10.38
N LYS A 58 3.79 -19.41 9.77
CA LYS A 58 3.46 -20.78 9.33
C LYS A 58 2.70 -20.72 8.00
N PRO A 59 3.37 -20.32 6.92
CA PRO A 59 2.73 -20.22 5.62
C PRO A 59 2.28 -21.62 5.14
N PRO A 60 1.18 -21.73 4.38
CA PRO A 60 0.55 -23.02 4.09
C PRO A 60 1.25 -23.83 3.00
N ALA A 61 2.05 -23.19 2.13
CA ALA A 61 2.81 -23.86 1.08
C ALA A 61 4.27 -24.05 1.50
N VAL A 62 4.89 -25.14 1.06
CA VAL A 62 6.26 -25.54 1.44
C VAL A 62 7.29 -24.46 1.06
N ASP A 63 7.10 -23.81 -0.08
CA ASP A 63 8.02 -22.79 -0.60
C ASP A 63 7.54 -21.35 -0.34
N ALA A 64 6.45 -21.18 0.41
CA ALA A 64 5.95 -19.84 0.70
C ALA A 64 6.84 -19.13 1.72
N LEU A 65 7.11 -17.86 1.45
CA LEU A 65 7.96 -17.04 2.30
C LEU A 65 7.23 -16.64 3.59
N THR A 66 8.00 -16.57 4.67
CA THR A 66 7.52 -16.04 5.96
C THR A 66 7.26 -14.54 5.90
N PHE A 67 8.03 -13.84 5.05
CA PHE A 67 7.92 -12.42 4.80
C PHE A 67 7.75 -12.21 3.29
N ASP A 68 6.68 -11.55 2.88
CA ASP A 68 6.41 -11.22 1.48
C ASP A 68 6.00 -9.75 1.39
N TYR A 69 6.62 -9.01 0.47
CA TYR A 69 6.36 -7.58 0.30
C TYR A 69 6.50 -7.19 -1.17
N GLY A 70 5.85 -6.08 -1.52
CA GLY A 70 5.93 -5.55 -2.87
C GLY A 70 5.66 -4.07 -2.91
N ILE A 71 6.23 -3.43 -3.93
CA ILE A 71 6.07 -2.01 -4.22
C ILE A 71 5.47 -1.89 -5.62
N ASN A 72 4.46 -1.06 -5.76
CA ASN A 72 3.86 -0.70 -7.02
C ASN A 72 3.79 0.83 -7.15
N ALA A 73 4.34 1.34 -8.25
CA ALA A 73 4.23 2.74 -8.64
C ALA A 73 3.51 2.80 -9.99
N SER A 74 2.57 3.72 -10.13
CA SER A 74 1.83 3.93 -11.38
C SER A 74 1.48 5.39 -11.58
N ILE A 75 1.30 5.75 -12.84
CA ILE A 75 0.84 7.07 -13.27
C ILE A 75 -0.53 6.93 -13.94
N GLY A 76 -1.39 7.92 -13.82
CA GLY A 76 -2.71 7.95 -14.42
C GLY A 76 -3.07 9.34 -14.94
N TYR A 77 -3.87 9.39 -16.00
CA TYR A 77 -4.37 10.63 -16.58
C TYR A 77 -5.86 10.49 -16.91
N THR A 78 -6.67 11.50 -16.58
CA THR A 78 -8.13 11.53 -16.88
C THR A 78 -8.42 12.62 -17.91
N PHE A 79 -9.20 12.30 -18.96
CA PHE A 79 -9.58 13.23 -20.04
C PHE A 79 -10.88 13.96 -19.72
#